data_AF-A0A7R7XLU8-F1
#
_entry.id   AF-A0A7R7XLU8-F1
#
_cell.length_a   1.000
_cell.length_b   1.000
_cell.length_c   1.000
_cell.angle_alpha   90.00
_cell.angle_beta   90.00
_cell.angle_gamma   90.00
#
_symmetry.space_group_name_H-M   'P 1'
#
loop_
_entity.id
_entity.type
_entity.pdbx_description
1 polymer ?
#
loop_
_entity_poly.entity_id
_entity_poly.type
_entity_poly.pdbx_seq_one_letter_code
_entity_poly.pdbx_strand_id
1 'polypeptide(L)'
;MHQSGRTNAKRRNPNPLRDRTPEELKGDVTWFHGNHELKEVVDLELLIKGALIAQDIANIETCGLSAPQRRAIKSETRLGFFQQTKELKTTILATACAAIIQ
;
A
#
# COMPACT_ATOMS: atom_id res chain seq x y z
N MET A 1 -37.72 26.76 8.62
CA MET A 1 -36.91 25.58 9.00
C MET A 1 -37.09 24.50 7.95
N HIS A 2 -36.04 24.17 7.19
CA HIS A 2 -35.68 22.81 6.75
C HIS A 2 -34.46 22.93 5.83
N GLN A 3 -33.28 22.63 6.41
CA GLN A 3 -32.01 22.62 5.72
C GLN A 3 -31.95 21.37 4.84
N SER A 4 -31.79 21.55 3.53
CA SER A 4 -31.55 20.46 2.59
C SER A 4 -30.10 20.01 2.71
N GLY A 5 -29.92 18.83 3.31
CA GLY A 5 -28.63 18.22 3.59
C GLY A 5 -27.88 17.90 2.30
N ARG A 6 -26.76 18.61 2.07
CA ARG A 6 -25.74 18.18 1.12
C ARG A 6 -25.11 16.90 1.65
N THR A 7 -25.53 15.75 1.12
CA THR A 7 -24.82 14.49 1.30
C THR A 7 -23.48 14.59 0.57
N ASN A 8 -22.44 14.96 1.31
CA ASN A 8 -21.07 14.85 0.86
C ASN A 8 -20.74 13.35 0.79
N ALA A 9 -21.17 12.72 -0.31
CA ALA A 9 -20.84 11.35 -0.64
C ALA A 9 -19.32 11.30 -0.83
N LYS A 10 -18.65 11.02 0.30
CA LYS A 10 -17.24 10.67 0.44
C LYS A 10 -16.83 9.90 -0.80
N ARG A 11 -16.08 10.54 -1.71
CA ARG A 11 -15.48 9.91 -2.88
C ARG A 11 -14.68 8.71 -2.37
N ARG A 12 -15.30 7.53 -2.33
CA ARG A 12 -14.61 6.27 -2.07
C ARG A 12 -13.68 6.14 -3.26
N ASN A 13 -12.43 6.57 -3.09
CA ASN A 13 -11.41 6.28 -4.07
C ASN A 13 -11.24 4.76 -4.01
N PRO A 14 -11.76 3.99 -5.00
CA PRO A 14 -11.60 2.55 -4.96
C PRO A 14 -10.10 2.27 -4.97
N ASN A 15 -9.66 1.28 -4.18
CA ASN A 15 -8.27 0.87 -4.19
C ASN A 15 -7.89 0.52 -5.64
N PRO A 16 -6.97 1.26 -6.30
CA PRO A 16 -6.68 1.06 -7.72
C PRO A 16 -6.05 -0.31 -8.02
N LEU A 17 -5.55 -1.00 -6.98
CA LEU A 17 -5.00 -2.34 -7.11
C LEU A 17 -6.08 -3.42 -7.20
N ARG A 18 -7.34 -3.12 -6.84
CA ARG A 18 -8.43 -4.11 -6.86
C ARG A 18 -8.85 -4.54 -8.26
N ASP A 19 -8.61 -3.69 -9.26
CA ASP A 19 -8.96 -3.97 -10.64
C ASP A 19 -7.84 -4.75 -11.37
N ARG A 20 -6.72 -5.02 -10.69
CA ARG A 20 -5.61 -5.83 -11.20
C ARG A 20 -5.75 -7.27 -10.77
N THR A 21 -5.46 -8.21 -11.66
CA THR A 21 -5.21 -9.60 -11.27
C THR A 21 -3.91 -9.71 -10.46
N PRO A 22 -3.75 -10.74 -9.61
CA PRO A 22 -2.49 -10.95 -8.87
C PRO A 22 -1.26 -11.06 -9.79
N GLU A 23 -1.42 -11.64 -10.98
CA GLU A 23 -0.36 -11.81 -11.97
C GLU A 23 0.03 -10.48 -12.62
N GLU A 24 -0.95 -9.68 -13.03
CA GLU A 24 -0.70 -8.32 -13.54
C GLU A 24 -0.03 -7.45 -12.48
N LEU A 25 -0.49 -7.51 -11.23
CA LEU A 25 0.10 -6.76 -10.14
C LEU A 25 1.56 -7.15 -9.90
N LYS A 26 1.89 -8.45 -9.95
CA LYS A 26 3.28 -8.92 -9.86
C LYS A 26 4.13 -8.40 -11.02
N GLY A 27 3.58 -8.40 -12.24
CA GLY A 27 4.23 -7.84 -13.42
C GLY A 27 4.52 -6.35 -13.27
N ASP A 28 3.50 -5.57 -12.90
CA ASP A 28 3.59 -4.12 -12.66
C ASP A 28 4.64 -3.80 -11.58
N VAL A 29 4.65 -4.55 -10.49
CA VAL A 29 5.62 -4.39 -9.39
C VAL A 29 7.03 -4.77 -9.81
N THR A 30 7.21 -5.84 -10.58
CA THR A 30 8.52 -6.27 -11.08
C THR A 30 9.11 -5.22 -12.03
N TRP A 31 8.29 -4.71 -12.94
CA TRP A 31 8.66 -3.64 -13.85
C TRP A 31 9.03 -2.36 -13.09
N PHE A 32 8.23 -1.98 -12.10
CA PHE A 32 8.49 -0.81 -11.26
C PHE A 32 9.80 -0.95 -10.46
N HIS A 33 10.05 -2.11 -9.86
CA HIS A 33 11.27 -2.40 -9.11
C HIS A 33 12.52 -2.27 -9.97
N GLY A 34 12.49 -2.83 -11.18
CA GLY A 34 13.59 -2.76 -12.13
C GLY A 34 13.84 -1.35 -12.66
N ASN A 35 12.78 -0.64 -13.07
CA ASN A 35 12.90 0.67 -13.70
C ASN A 35 13.26 1.80 -12.73
N HIS A 36 12.91 1.66 -11.45
CA HIS A 36 13.28 2.63 -10.42
C HIS A 36 14.49 2.17 -9.59
N GLU A 37 15.23 1.16 -10.06
CA GLU A 37 16.47 0.66 -9.46
C GLU A 37 16.34 0.39 -7.95
N LEU A 38 15.19 -0.13 -7.54
CA LEU A 38 14.83 -0.31 -6.12
C LEU A 38 15.58 -1.47 -5.44
N LYS A 39 16.50 -2.13 -6.14
CA LYS A 39 17.26 -3.29 -5.65
C LYS A 39 17.98 -3.02 -4.33
N GLU A 40 18.55 -1.83 -4.19
CA GLU A 40 19.29 -1.43 -2.98
C GLU A 40 18.37 -0.91 -1.85
N VAL A 41 17.10 -0.64 -2.15
CA VAL A 41 16.14 -0.03 -1.22
C VAL A 41 15.17 -1.06 -0.65
N VAL A 42 14.69 -1.98 -1.49
CA VAL A 42 13.69 -2.98 -1.10
C VAL A 42 13.86 -4.25 -1.94
N ASP A 43 13.77 -5.40 -1.29
CA ASP A 43 13.74 -6.68 -1.98
C ASP A 43 12.46 -6.84 -2.82
N LEU A 44 12.60 -7.42 -4.02
CA LEU A 44 11.48 -7.58 -4.96
C LEU A 44 10.38 -8.47 -4.37
N GLU A 45 10.74 -9.56 -3.68
CA GLU A 45 9.78 -10.49 -3.09
C GLU A 45 9.00 -9.79 -1.96
N LEU A 46 9.69 -8.99 -1.14
CA LEU A 46 9.05 -8.17 -0.11
C LEU A 46 8.06 -7.15 -0.71
N LEU A 47 8.45 -6.48 -1.80
CA LEU A 47 7.60 -5.51 -2.48
C LEU A 47 6.35 -6.16 -3.09
N ILE A 48 6.50 -7.33 -3.71
CA ILE A 48 5.37 -8.12 -4.25
C ILE A 48 4.40 -8.53 -3.14
N LYS A 49 4.90 -9.04 -2.01
CA LYS A 49 4.05 -9.41 -0.86
C LYS A 49 3.29 -8.19 -0.33
N GLY A 50 3.97 -7.05 -0.19
CA GLY A 50 3.35 -5.80 0.23
C GLY A 50 2.24 -5.34 -0.73
N ALA A 51 2.48 -5.40 -2.04
CA ALA A 51 1.51 -5.03 -3.05
C ALA A 51 0.26 -5.93 -3.02
N LEU A 52 0.43 -7.25 -2.88
CA LEU A 52 -0.69 -8.20 -2.76
C LEU A 52 -1.53 -7.95 -1.50
N ILE A 53 -0.90 -7.65 -0.37
CA ILE A 53 -1.60 -7.32 0.88
C ILE A 53 -2.32 -5.97 0.77
N ALA A 54 -1.72 -4.99 0.09
CA ALA A 54 -2.35 -3.70 -0.20
C ALA A 54 -3.53 -3.84 -1.17
N GLN A 55 -3.48 -4.80 -2.11
CA GLN A 55 -4.60 -5.13 -3.00
C GLN A 55 -5.78 -5.74 -2.20
N ASP A 56 -5.51 -6.78 -1.42
CA ASP A 56 -6.48 -7.39 -0.52
C ASP A 56 -5.81 -7.89 0.77
N ILE A 57 -6.36 -7.46 1.91
CA ILE A 57 -5.87 -7.85 3.24
C ILE A 57 -5.97 -9.36 3.48
N ALA A 58 -6.86 -10.07 2.78
CA ALA A 58 -6.97 -11.52 2.83
C ALA A 58 -5.66 -12.22 2.39
N ASN A 59 -4.82 -11.56 1.58
CA ASN A 59 -3.55 -12.09 1.11
C ASN A 59 -2.49 -12.24 2.23
N ILE A 60 -2.73 -11.71 3.44
CA ILE A 60 -1.88 -11.97 4.61
C ILE A 60 -1.73 -13.48 4.88
N GLU A 61 -2.78 -14.26 4.62
CA GLU A 61 -2.76 -15.70 4.89
C GLU A 61 -2.02 -16.50 3.81
N THR A 62 -1.94 -15.97 2.58
CA THR A 62 -1.40 -16.66 1.40
C THR A 62 0.02 -16.21 1.02
N CYS A 63 0.48 -15.03 1.46
CA CYS A 63 1.79 -14.47 1.13
C CYS A 63 3.00 -15.12 1.83
N GLY A 64 2.84 -16.28 2.46
CA GLY A 64 3.94 -16.99 3.13
C GLY A 64 4.61 -16.21 4.27
N LEU A 65 3.87 -15.29 4.90
CA LEU A 65 4.39 -14.47 6.00
C LEU A 65 4.66 -15.33 7.24
N SER A 66 5.73 -15.02 7.97
CA SER A 66 6.01 -15.60 9.28
C SER A 66 4.95 -15.19 10.32
N ALA A 67 4.80 -15.99 11.38
CA ALA A 67 3.83 -15.68 12.45
C ALA A 67 4.04 -14.29 13.10
N PRO A 68 5.28 -13.83 13.37
CA PRO A 68 5.52 -12.46 13.83
C PRO A 68 5.06 -11.38 12.84
N GLN A 69 5.35 -11.54 11.55
CA GLN A 69 4.94 -10.58 10.50
C GLN A 69 3.42 -10.47 10.38
N ARG A 70 2.71 -11.61 10.39
CA ARG A 70 1.23 -11.61 10.37
C ARG A 70 0.66 -10.87 11.58
N ARG A 71 1.23 -11.09 12.78
CA ARG A 71 0.79 -10.40 14.01
C ARG A 71 1.01 -8.90 13.92
N ALA A 72 2.18 -8.47 13.44
CA ALA A 72 2.49 -7.05 13.26
C ALA A 72 1.47 -6.35 12.34
N ILE A 73 1.24 -6.88 11.14
CA ILE A 73 0.32 -6.29 10.16
C ILE A 73 -1.14 -6.28 10.66
N LYS A 74 -1.60 -7.37 11.30
CA LYS A 74 -2.95 -7.41 11.89
C LYS A 74 -3.11 -6.40 13.03
N SER A 75 -2.08 -6.21 13.84
CA SER A 75 -2.09 -5.20 14.91
C SER A 75 -2.13 -3.77 14.36
N GLU A 76 -1.43 -3.50 13.27
CA GLU A 76 -1.41 -2.20 12.59
C GLU A 76 -2.76 -1.85 11.96
N THR A 77 -3.44 -2.84 11.35
CA THR A 77 -4.81 -2.68 10.84
C THR A 77 -5.77 -2.29 11.95
N ARG A 78 -5.59 -2.88 13.14
CA ARG A 78 -6.43 -2.63 14.33
C ARG A 78 -6.14 -1.28 14.99
N LEU A 79 -4.91 -0.77 14.85
CA LEU A 79 -4.48 0.54 15.34
C LEU A 79 -4.75 1.67 14.32
N GLY A 80 -5.19 1.33 13.11
CA GLY A 80 -5.40 2.27 12.03
C GLY A 80 -4.08 2.72 11.40
N PHE A 81 -3.69 2.03 10.32
CA PHE A 81 -2.54 2.32 9.44
C PHE A 81 -2.38 3.81 9.08
N PHE A 82 -3.46 4.59 9.14
CA PHE A 82 -3.50 6.00 8.77
C PHE A 82 -3.36 7.01 9.92
N GLN A 83 -3.48 6.56 11.17
CA GLN A 83 -3.51 7.45 12.33
C GLN A 83 -2.10 7.70 12.88
N GLN A 84 -1.18 6.74 12.67
CA GLN A 84 0.23 6.84 13.09
C GLN A 84 1.17 7.38 12.00
N THR A 85 0.74 7.42 10.73
CA THR A 85 1.61 7.66 9.56
C THR A 85 1.77 9.12 9.14
N LYS A 86 1.49 10.12 9.99
CA LYS A 86 1.75 11.52 9.58
C LYS A 86 3.22 11.73 9.20
N GLU A 87 4.14 11.25 10.03
CA GLU A 87 5.59 11.33 9.76
C GLU A 87 6.05 10.36 8.67
N LEU A 88 5.50 9.13 8.64
CA LEU A 88 5.86 8.14 7.63
C LEU A 88 5.41 8.58 6.22
N LYS A 89 4.23 9.20 6.09
CA LYS A 89 3.75 9.76 4.83
C LYS A 89 4.59 10.93 4.34
N THR A 90 4.97 11.87 5.23
CA THR A 90 5.87 12.97 4.86
C THR A 90 7.23 12.44 4.44
N THR A 91 7.73 11.40 5.10
CA THR A 91 9.01 10.78 4.76
C THR A 91 8.95 10.09 3.39
N ILE A 92 7.91 9.29 3.13
CA ILE A 92 7.72 8.65 1.81
C ILE A 92 7.56 9.71 0.71
N LEU A 93 6.76 10.75 0.94
CA LEU A 93 6.56 11.83 -0.04
C LEU A 93 7.85 12.61 -0.29
N ALA A 94 8.59 12.96 0.75
CA ALA A 94 9.87 13.67 0.63
C ALA A 94 10.91 12.81 -0.10
N THR A 95 10.97 11.51 0.21
CA THR A 95 11.89 10.57 -0.44
C THR A 95 11.52 10.37 -1.92
N ALA A 96 10.23 10.24 -2.24
CA ALA A 96 9.76 10.15 -3.62
C ALA A 96 10.02 11.45 -4.40
N CYS A 97 9.81 12.63 -3.81
CA CYS A 97 10.15 13.91 -4.45
C CYS A 97 11.66 14.05 -4.66
N ALA A 98 12.48 13.64 -3.69
CA ALA A 98 13.93 13.66 -3.81
C ALA A 98 14.42 12.72 -4.92
N ALA A 99 13.76 11.58 -5.13
CA ALA A 99 14.08 10.63 -6.20
C ALA A 99 13.62 11.10 -7.60
N ILE A 100 12.70 12.07 -7.69
CA ILE A 100 12.25 12.66 -8.96
C ILE A 100 13.12 13.86 -9.38
N ILE A 101 13.68 14.57 -8.39
CA ILE A 101 14.50 15.77 -8.60
C ILE A 101 15.98 15.44 -8.87
N GLN A 102 16.46 14.27 -8.41
CA GLN A 102 17.80 13.74 -8.72
C GLN A 102 17.79 12.97 -10.04
#